data_AF-A0A285B130-F1
#
_entry.id   AF-A0A285B130-F1
#
_cell.length_a   1.000
_cell.length_b   1.000
_cell.length_c   1.000
_cell.angle_alpha   90.00
_cell.angle_beta   90.00
_cell.angle_gamma   90.00
#
_symmetry.space_group_name_H-M   'P 1'
#
loop_
_entity.id
_entity.type
_entity.pdbx_description
1 polymer ?
#
loop_
_entity_poly.entity_id
_entity_poly.type
_entity_poly.pdbx_seq_one_letter_code
_entity_poly.pdbx_strand_id
1 'polypeptide(L)' 'MQTKNTIPAEFIANSALLKNIEHMVQAQTQSEAVSHDRLIVEVQRRLNIEKNEILADLYIQTLHMLRAKSHH' A
#
# COMPACT_ATOMS: atom_id res chain seq x y z
N MET A 1 26.89 1.66 8.28
CA MET A 1 25.63 2.41 8.10
C MET A 1 24.83 1.75 6.98
N GLN A 2 23.79 0.97 7.30
CA GLN A 2 22.77 0.64 6.31
C GLN A 2 22.00 1.93 6.04
N THR A 3 22.28 2.59 4.92
CA THR A 3 21.34 3.53 4.34
C THR A 3 20.12 2.70 3.92
N LYS A 4 19.17 2.51 4.84
CA LYS A 4 17.83 2.06 4.46
C LYS A 4 17.33 3.13 3.49
N ASN A 5 17.31 2.81 2.20
CA ASN A 5 16.69 3.63 1.17
C ASN A 5 15.17 3.58 1.39
N THR A 6 14.72 4.21 2.47
CA THR A 6 13.30 4.31 2.79
C THR A 6 12.72 5.41 1.92
N ILE A 7 11.74 5.04 1.10
CA ILE A 7 11.01 5.99 0.27
C ILE A 7 10.19 6.86 1.23
N PRO A 8 10.24 8.20 1.14
CA PRO A 8 9.50 9.04 2.06
C PRO A 8 7.99 8.76 1.97
N ALA A 9 7.29 8.76 3.10
CA ALA A 9 5.89 8.34 3.20
C ALA A 9 4.95 9.14 2.28
N GLU A 10 5.28 10.40 2.00
CA GLU A 10 4.54 11.28 1.08
C GLU A 10 4.54 10.78 -0.37
N PHE A 11 5.65 10.17 -0.82
CA PHE A 11 5.75 9.57 -2.15
C PHE A 11 4.93 8.28 -2.24
N ILE A 12 4.82 7.54 -1.15
CA ILE A 12 4.03 6.30 -1.07
C ILE A 12 2.54 6.62 -1.04
N ALA A 13 2.13 7.58 -0.22
CA ALA A 13 0.74 8.04 -0.12
C ALA A 13 0.20 8.60 -1.44
N ASN A 14 1.08 9.19 -2.26
CA ASN A 14 0.75 9.68 -3.60
C ASN A 14 1.18 8.75 -4.74
N SER A 15 1.64 7.54 -4.40
CA SER A 15 2.20 6.63 -5.39
C SER A 15 1.14 6.16 -6.38
N ALA A 16 1.57 5.94 -7.62
CA ALA A 16 0.75 5.27 -8.63
C ALA A 16 0.30 3.87 -8.14
N LEU A 17 1.15 3.20 -7.35
CA LEU A 17 0.82 1.90 -6.77
C LEU A 17 -0.43 1.97 -5.88
N LEU A 18 -0.45 2.87 -4.90
CA LEU A 18 -1.56 2.97 -3.95
C LEU A 18 -2.87 3.38 -4.65
N LYS A 19 -2.81 4.37 -5.54
CA LYS A 19 -3.96 4.80 -6.36
C LYS A 19 -4.52 3.67 -7.23
N ASN A 20 -3.65 2.86 -7.82
CA ASN A 20 -4.07 1.70 -8.62
C ASN A 20 -4.76 0.64 -7.76
N ILE A 21 -4.29 0.42 -6.54
CA ILE A 21 -4.90 -0.51 -5.60
C ILE A 21 -6.25 0.03 -5.13
N GLU A 22 -6.33 1.32 -4.78
CA GLU A 22 -7.58 2.00 -4.43
C GLU A 22 -8.63 1.85 -5.55
N HIS A 23 -8.29 2.22 -6.78
CA HIS A 23 -9.19 2.11 -7.93
C HIS A 23 -9.68 0.69 -8.16
N MET A 24 -8.79 -0.31 -8.04
CA MET A 24 -9.20 -1.70 -8.22
C MET A 24 -10.14 -2.14 -7.09
N VAL A 25 -9.86 -1.77 -5.83
CA VAL A 25 -10.76 -2.13 -4.72
C VAL A 25 -12.12 -1.44 -4.87
N GLN A 26 -12.17 -0.18 -5.33
CA GLN A 26 -13.43 0.50 -5.68
C GLN A 26 -14.19 -0.29 -6.75
N ALA A 27 -13.52 -0.67 -7.84
CA ALA A 27 -14.13 -1.42 -8.93
C ALA A 27 -14.69 -2.78 -8.49
N GLN A 28 -13.99 -3.47 -7.58
CA GLN A 28 -14.41 -4.77 -7.04
C GLN A 28 -15.58 -4.67 -6.06
N THR A 29 -15.67 -3.57 -5.33
CA THR A 29 -16.66 -3.39 -4.25
C THR A 29 -17.86 -2.56 -4.67
N GLN A 30 -17.83 -1.98 -5.89
CA GLN A 30 -18.83 -1.01 -6.37
C GLN A 30 -19.08 0.13 -5.35
N SER A 31 -18.05 0.44 -4.55
CA SER A 31 -18.14 1.45 -3.50
C SER A 31 -17.47 2.74 -3.94
N GLU A 32 -18.08 3.87 -3.61
CA GLU A 32 -17.52 5.20 -3.88
C GLU A 32 -16.25 5.46 -3.05
N ALA A 33 -16.09 4.80 -1.90
CA ALA A 33 -14.96 5.01 -1.00
C ALA A 33 -14.34 3.69 -0.52
N VAL A 34 -13.01 3.61 -0.50
CA VAL A 34 -12.28 2.47 0.07
C VAL A 34 -11.81 2.81 1.47
N SER A 35 -12.13 1.96 2.45
CA SER A 35 -11.60 2.10 3.81
C SER A 35 -10.12 1.73 3.87
N HIS A 36 -9.38 2.36 4.79
CA HIS A 36 -7.98 2.02 5.04
C HIS A 36 -7.77 0.53 5.34
N ASP A 37 -8.68 -0.10 6.10
CA ASP A 37 -8.63 -1.53 6.39
C ASP A 37 -8.70 -2.40 5.13
N ARG A 38 -9.55 -2.02 4.16
CA ARG A 38 -9.66 -2.75 2.88
C ARG A 38 -8.38 -2.61 2.07
N LEU A 39 -7.76 -1.42 2.06
CA LEU A 39 -6.46 -1.22 1.41
C LEU A 39 -5.36 -2.05 2.07
N ILE A 40 -5.32 -2.10 3.40
CA ILE A 40 -4.35 -2.93 4.14
C ILE A 40 -4.49 -4.40 3.74
N VAL A 41 -5.71 -4.93 3.74
CA VAL A 41 -5.99 -6.33 3.36
C VAL A 41 -5.54 -6.62 1.93
N GLU A 42 -5.84 -5.74 0.97
CA GLU A 42 -5.48 -5.95 -0.43
C GLU A 42 -3.97 -5.83 -0.67
N VAL A 43 -3.31 -4.87 -0.04
CA VAL A 43 -1.85 -4.73 -0.12
C VAL A 43 -1.16 -5.97 0.49
N GLN A 44 -1.64 -6.48 1.63
CA GLN A 44 -1.13 -7.73 2.22
C GLN A 44 -1.31 -8.93 1.30
N ARG A 45 -2.48 -9.06 0.68
CA ARG A 45 -2.78 -10.16 -0.26
C ARG A 45 -1.80 -10.17 -1.43
N ARG A 46 -1.50 -9.00 -1.99
CA ARG A 46 -0.55 -8.83 -3.10
C ARG A 46 0.88 -9.11 -2.67
N LEU A 47 1.30 -8.60 -1.51
CA LEU A 47 2.62 -8.88 -0.94
C LEU A 47 2.86 -10.40 -0.78
N ASN A 48 1.86 -11.15 -0.33
CA ASN A 48 1.99 -12.61 -0.14
C ASN A 48 2.27 -13.40 -1.43
N ILE A 49 1.94 -12.85 -2.60
CA ILE A 49 2.17 -13.50 -3.89
C ILE A 49 3.28 -12.82 -4.70
N GLU A 50 3.83 -11.70 -4.19
CA GLU A 50 4.82 -10.90 -4.90
C GLU A 50 6.19 -11.58 -4.81
N LYS A 51 6.82 -11.79 -5.98
CA LYS A 51 8.16 -12.40 -6.10
C LYS A 51 9.23 -11.37 -6.42
N ASN A 52 8.84 -10.18 -6.88
CA ASN A 52 9.75 -9.09 -7.15
C ASN A 52 10.11 -8.38 -5.85
N GLU A 53 11.38 -8.45 -5.44
CA GLU A 53 11.85 -7.89 -4.17
C GLU A 53 11.65 -6.37 -4.04
N ILE A 54 11.78 -5.63 -5.16
CA ILE A 54 11.58 -4.18 -5.18
C ILE A 54 10.10 -3.85 -4.93
N LEU A 55 9.21 -4.58 -5.60
CA LEU A 55 7.77 -4.37 -5.45
C LEU A 55 7.27 -4.87 -4.08
N ALA A 56 7.84 -5.96 -3.56
CA ALA A 56 7.57 -6.44 -2.21
C ALA A 56 7.98 -5.41 -1.15
N ASP A 57 9.16 -4.80 -1.28
CA ASP A 57 9.61 -3.73 -0.38
C ASP A 57 8.67 -2.52 -0.46
N LEU A 58 8.22 -2.14 -1.66
CA LEU A 58 7.25 -1.06 -1.84
C LEU A 58 5.88 -1.37 -1.18
N TYR A 59 5.40 -2.61 -1.27
CA TYR A 59 4.19 -3.04 -0.55
C TYR A 59 4.39 -2.99 0.98
N ILE A 60 5.54 -3.42 1.49
CA ILE A 60 5.86 -3.37 2.93
C ILE A 60 5.85 -1.91 3.42
N GLN A 61 6.49 -0.99 2.70
CA GLN A 61 6.50 0.42 3.05
C GLN A 61 5.08 1.03 2.99
N THR A 62 4.26 0.61 2.00
CA THR A 62 2.84 1.01 1.89
C THR A 62 2.03 0.53 3.08
N LEU A 63 2.22 -0.71 3.54
CA LEU A 63 1.54 -1.24 4.73
C LEU A 63 1.91 -0.47 5.99
N HIS A 64 3.19 -0.12 6.18
CA HIS A 64 3.61 0.68 7.32
C HIS A 64 2.92 2.05 7.33
N MET A 65 2.83 2.72 6.18
CA MET A 65 2.17 4.02 6.06
C MET A 65 0.66 3.93 6.33
N LEU A 66 -0.03 2.95 5.74
CA LEU A 66 -1.48 2.75 5.94
C LEU A 66 -1.81 2.45 7.41
N ARG A 67 -1.00 1.61 8.07
CA ARG A 67 -1.18 1.29 9.49
C ARG A 67 -0.86 2.47 10.41
N ALA A 68 0.15 3.27 10.09
CA ALA A 68 0.48 4.47 10.84
C ALA A 68 -0.65 5.51 10.79
N LYS A 69 -1.31 5.67 9.63
CA LYS A 69 -2.49 6.55 9.48
C LYS A 69 -3.73 6.04 10.20
N SER A 70 -3.89 4.72 10.34
CA SER A 70 -5.03 4.14 11.05
C SER A 70 -4.97 4.33 12.58
N HIS A 71 -3.80 4.68 13.13
CA HIS A 71 -3.57 4.82 14.58
C HIS A 71 -3.59 6.27 15.09
N HIS A 72 -4.01 7.23 14.26
CA HIS A 72 -4.10 8.66 14.57
C HIS A 72 -5.54 9.15 14.45
#